data_AF-A0A1G0YQL0-F1
#
_entry.id   AF-A0A1G0YQL0-F1
#
_cell.length_a   1.000
_cell.length_b   1.000
_cell.length_c   1.000
_cell.angle_alpha   90.00
_cell.angle_beta   90.00
_cell.angle_gamma   90.00
#
_symmetry.space_group_name_H-M   'P 1'
#
loop_
_entity.id
_entity.type
_entity.pdbx_description
1 polymer ?
#
loop_
_entity_poly.entity_id
_entity_poly.type
_entity_poly.pdbx_seq_one_letter_code
_entity_poly.pdbx_strand_id
1 'polypeptide(L)'
;MRKTYYVKLDFKDGNLKKIALAHLLSTPFINKICIQENTTQSNRLFHESSHDLVIFDDKYSAEKEILNFCKAYQRLSPDTLYVHIGDFQITDKSVPLICLSRDAFMERFVHVIGFCFLTHVVRNSVIAVKGIIKDI
;
A
#
# COMPACT_ATOMS: atom_id res chain seq x y z
N MET A 1 -0.78 -11.80 15.69
CA MET A 1 0.45 -11.17 15.14
C MET A 1 0.48 -9.70 15.57
N ARG A 2 1.45 -9.26 16.39
CA ARG A 2 1.61 -7.84 16.80
C ARG A 2 2.54 -7.09 15.83
N LYS A 3 2.28 -7.16 14.52
CA LYS A 3 3.08 -6.45 13.51
C LYS A 3 2.53 -5.04 13.35
N THR A 4 3.39 -4.03 13.35
CA THR A 4 3.04 -2.68 12.90
C THR A 4 2.84 -2.72 11.39
N TYR A 5 1.70 -2.26 10.90
CA TYR A 5 1.38 -2.16 9.48
C TYR A 5 1.89 -0.82 8.94
N TYR A 6 2.86 -0.84 8.03
CA TYR A 6 3.50 0.36 7.51
C TYR A 6 2.81 0.82 6.22
N VAL A 7 2.24 2.01 6.25
CA VAL A 7 1.47 2.59 5.14
C VAL A 7 2.08 3.90 4.69
N LYS A 8 2.36 4.04 3.40
CA LYS A 8 2.79 5.28 2.78
C LYS A 8 1.62 5.96 2.07
N LEU A 9 1.44 7.26 2.30
CA LEU A 9 0.48 8.11 1.59
C LEU A 9 1.25 9.09 0.69
N ASP A 10 1.08 8.97 -0.62
CA ASP A 10 1.69 9.86 -1.63
C ASP A 10 0.62 10.46 -2.54
N PHE A 11 -0.06 11.50 -2.05
CA PHE A 11 -1.17 12.16 -2.75
C PHE A 11 -0.78 13.56 -3.19
N LYS A 12 -1.25 13.97 -4.37
CA LYS A 12 -1.33 15.37 -4.80
C LYS A 12 -2.60 16.04 -4.26
N ASP A 13 -3.72 15.32 -4.24
CA ASP A 13 -5.01 15.76 -3.73
C ASP A 13 -5.07 15.64 -2.19
N GLY A 14 -4.99 16.79 -1.53
CA GLY A 14 -5.01 16.86 -0.06
C GLY A 14 -6.32 16.37 0.58
N ASN A 15 -7.44 16.38 -0.15
CA ASN A 15 -8.72 15.90 0.37
C ASN A 15 -8.75 14.37 0.34
N LEU A 16 -8.35 13.76 -0.79
CA LEU A 16 -8.23 12.30 -0.87
C LEU A 16 -7.26 11.75 0.18
N LYS A 17 -6.15 12.46 0.44
CA LYS A 17 -5.22 12.11 1.51
C LYS A 17 -5.88 12.10 2.89
N LYS A 18 -6.65 13.13 3.24
CA LYS A 18 -7.37 13.22 4.53
C LYS A 18 -8.37 12.10 4.70
N ILE A 19 -9.11 11.76 3.64
CA ILE A 19 -10.09 10.67 3.63
C ILE A 19 -9.38 9.33 3.81
N ALA A 20 -8.30 9.08 3.06
CA ALA A 20 -7.51 7.86 3.19
C ALA A 20 -6.95 7.70 4.61
N LEU A 21 -6.40 8.77 5.18
CA LEU A 21 -5.91 8.81 6.55
C LEU A 21 -7.02 8.50 7.57
N ALA A 22 -8.19 9.12 7.43
CA ALA A 22 -9.33 8.87 8.31
C ALA A 22 -9.76 7.39 8.28
N HIS A 23 -9.88 6.80 7.09
CA HIS A 23 -10.21 5.38 6.95
C HIS A 23 -9.15 4.48 7.60
N LEU A 24 -7.87 4.72 7.34
CA LEU A 24 -6.77 3.94 7.92
C LEU A 24 -6.76 4.00 9.45
N LEU A 25 -6.94 5.18 10.03
CA LEU A 25 -6.97 5.35 11.49
C LEU A 25 -8.24 4.76 12.13
N SER A 26 -9.34 4.70 11.39
CA SER A 26 -10.60 4.09 11.85
C SER A 26 -10.64 2.57 11.72
N THR A 27 -9.60 1.94 11.17
CA THR A 27 -9.61 0.51 10.82
C THR A 27 -9.43 -0.38 12.06
N PRO A 28 -10.48 -1.09 12.54
CA PRO A 28 -10.42 -1.80 13.83
C PRO A 28 -9.60 -3.09 13.79
N PHE A 29 -9.35 -3.64 12.60
CA PHE A 29 -8.63 -4.91 12.41
C PHE A 29 -7.10 -4.73 12.34
N ILE A 30 -6.59 -3.49 12.31
CA ILE A 30 -5.16 -3.19 12.33
C ILE A 30 -4.78 -2.66 13.70
N ASN A 31 -4.16 -3.53 14.53
CA ASN A 31 -3.81 -3.16 15.92
C ASN A 31 -2.75 -2.06 16.05
N LYS A 32 -1.83 -1.96 15.09
CA LYS A 32 -0.76 -0.96 15.06
C LYS A 32 -0.52 -0.54 13.63
N ILE A 33 -0.69 0.74 13.34
CA ILE A 33 -0.44 1.33 12.02
C ILE A 33 0.63 2.41 12.14
N CYS A 34 1.58 2.42 11.21
CA CYS A 34 2.56 3.48 11.05
C CYS A 34 2.31 4.14 9.69
N ILE A 35 2.06 5.45 9.70
CA ILE A 35 1.71 6.20 8.51
C ILE A 35 2.84 7.16 8.17
N GLN A 36 3.35 7.07 6.95
CA GLN A 36 4.33 7.99 6.40
C GLN A 36 3.67 8.86 5.33
N GLU A 37 3.69 10.17 5.58
CA GLU A 37 3.27 11.18 4.59
C GLU A 37 4.49 11.75 3.89
N ASN A 38 4.43 11.89 2.56
CA ASN A 38 5.40 12.71 1.84
C ASN A 38 5.13 14.19 2.16
N THR A 39 5.75 14.71 3.21
CA THR A 39 5.96 16.15 3.35
C THR A 39 7.08 16.57 2.40
N THR A 40 6.97 17.73 1.76
CA THR A 40 7.95 18.31 0.82
C THR A 40 9.38 18.41 1.36
N GLN A 41 9.60 18.19 2.66
CA GLN A 41 10.92 17.93 3.21
C GLN A 41 11.26 16.44 3.06
N SER A 42 12.24 16.19 2.20
CA SER A 42 13.00 14.95 2.07
C SER A 42 13.42 14.40 3.44
N ASN A 43 12.55 13.64 4.09
CA ASN A 43 12.91 12.86 5.27
C ASN A 43 13.66 11.63 4.77
N ARG A 44 14.96 11.83 4.48
CA ARG A 44 15.93 10.78 4.13
C ARG A 44 15.89 9.58 5.08
N LEU A 45 15.45 9.77 6.32
CA LEU A 45 15.31 8.75 7.36
C LEU A 45 14.32 7.62 7.03
N PHE A 46 13.35 7.86 6.14
CA PHE A 46 12.32 6.86 5.80
C PHE A 46 12.26 6.51 4.31
N HIS A 47 13.27 6.93 3.54
CA HIS A 47 13.34 6.66 2.09
C HIS A 47 13.67 5.18 1.79
N GLU A 48 14.17 4.45 2.79
CA GLU A 48 14.56 3.03 2.71
C GLU A 48 13.66 2.11 3.55
N SER A 49 12.62 2.65 4.18
CA SER A 49 11.71 1.83 4.99
C SER A 49 10.85 0.97 4.07
N SER A 50 10.73 -0.33 4.38
CA SER A 50 9.78 -1.20 3.70
C SER A 50 8.35 -0.83 4.11
N HIS A 51 7.45 -0.72 3.13
CA HIS A 51 6.04 -0.43 3.35
C HIS A 51 5.22 -1.66 3.02
N ASP A 52 4.25 -2.00 3.87
CA ASP A 52 3.29 -3.04 3.53
C ASP A 52 2.33 -2.53 2.45
N LEU A 53 1.93 -1.24 2.51
CA LEU A 53 0.96 -0.62 1.61
C LEU A 53 1.42 0.77 1.16
N VAL A 54 1.28 1.07 -0.13
CA VAL A 54 1.49 2.42 -0.70
C VAL A 54 0.21 2.87 -1.38
N ILE A 55 -0.32 4.02 -0.98
CA ILE A 55 -1.55 4.60 -1.52
C ILE A 55 -1.22 5.95 -2.15
N PHE A 56 -1.63 6.16 -3.39
CA PHE A 56 -1.33 7.35 -4.17
C PHE A 56 -2.43 7.67 -5.18
N ASP A 57 -2.45 8.91 -5.67
CA ASP A 57 -3.39 9.40 -6.69
C ASP A 57 -2.70 9.65 -8.04
N ASP A 58 -3.42 10.27 -8.99
CA ASP A 58 -2.95 10.71 -10.32
C ASP A 58 -1.88 11.83 -10.26
N LYS A 59 -0.99 11.80 -9.26
CA LYS A 59 0.23 12.60 -9.23
C LYS A 59 1.13 12.32 -10.44
N TYR A 60 1.07 11.10 -10.96
CA TYR A 60 1.77 10.65 -12.16
C TYR A 60 0.86 10.82 -13.37
N SER A 61 1.38 11.47 -14.41
CA SER A 61 0.59 11.90 -15.58
C SER A 61 0.32 10.79 -16.59
N ALA A 62 0.99 9.64 -16.47
CA ALA A 62 0.86 8.53 -17.40
C ALA A 62 0.94 7.17 -16.70
N GLU A 63 0.21 6.18 -17.23
CA GLU A 63 0.27 4.78 -16.79
C GLU A 63 1.70 4.26 -16.68
N LYS A 64 2.55 4.56 -17.67
CA LYS A 64 3.96 4.14 -17.69
C LYS A 64 4.74 4.69 -16.51
N GLU A 65 4.44 5.92 -16.06
CA GLU A 65 5.10 6.54 -14.91
C GLU A 65 4.67 5.85 -13.60
N ILE A 66 3.38 5.54 -13.48
CA ILE A 66 2.83 4.78 -12.34
C ILE A 66 3.49 3.40 -12.26
N LEU A 67 3.56 2.67 -13.37
CA LEU A 67 4.18 1.36 -13.41
C LEU A 67 5.68 1.41 -13.09
N ASN A 68 6.39 2.41 -13.62
CA ASN A 68 7.81 2.60 -13.33
C ASN A 68 8.04 2.91 -11.84
N PHE A 69 7.20 3.76 -11.25
CA PHE A 69 7.23 4.06 -9.82
C PHE A 69 7.04 2.77 -9.00
N CYS A 70 5.98 2.00 -9.28
CA CYS A 70 5.71 0.78 -8.54
C CYS A 70 6.82 -0.27 -8.72
N LYS A 71 7.34 -0.47 -9.95
CA LYS A 71 8.43 -1.41 -10.23
C LYS A 71 9.73 -1.01 -9.52
N ALA A 72 10.03 0.29 -9.46
CA ALA A 72 11.21 0.78 -8.73
C ALA A 72 11.07 0.52 -7.23
N TYR A 73 9.90 0.80 -6.64
CA TYR A 73 9.63 0.57 -5.23
C TYR A 73 9.58 -0.93 -4.87
N GLN A 74 9.04 -1.76 -5.75
CA GLN A 74 8.92 -3.21 -5.53
C GLN A 74 10.28 -3.90 -5.47
N ARG A 75 11.32 -3.37 -6.12
CA ARG A 75 12.71 -3.86 -5.96
C ARG A 75 13.24 -3.67 -4.54
N LEU A 76 12.79 -2.62 -3.85
CA LEU A 76 13.18 -2.32 -2.47
C LEU A 76 12.30 -3.07 -1.46
N SER A 77 11.01 -3.22 -1.78
CA SER A 77 10.05 -3.92 -0.93
C SER A 77 9.13 -4.82 -1.78
N PRO A 78 9.51 -6.10 -1.99
CA PRO A 78 8.79 -7.01 -2.89
C PRO A 78 7.36 -7.33 -2.45
N ASP A 79 7.08 -7.19 -1.16
CA ASP A 79 5.80 -7.53 -0.53
C ASP A 79 4.81 -6.35 -0.49
N THR A 80 5.22 -5.16 -0.92
CA THR A 80 4.36 -3.98 -0.95
C THR A 80 3.17 -4.20 -1.87
N LEU A 81 1.98 -3.85 -1.38
CA LEU A 81 0.78 -3.70 -2.21
C LEU A 81 0.59 -2.22 -2.55
N TYR A 82 0.09 -1.95 -3.75
CA TYR A 82 -0.12 -0.59 -4.24
C TYR A 82 -1.61 -0.34 -4.44
N VAL A 83 -2.10 0.83 -4.01
CA VAL A 83 -3.46 1.29 -4.27
C VAL A 83 -3.39 2.63 -4.97
N HIS A 84 -3.77 2.65 -6.23
CA HIS A 84 -3.89 3.86 -7.03
C HIS A 84 -5.33 4.35 -7.04
N ILE A 85 -5.54 5.64 -6.75
CA ILE A 85 -6.84 6.30 -6.77
C ILE A 85 -6.84 7.32 -7.92
N GLY A 86 -7.53 6.97 -9.00
CA GLY A 86 -7.51 7.74 -10.22
C GLY A 86 -8.34 7.11 -11.32
N ASP A 87 -8.42 7.80 -12.45
CA ASP A 87 -9.29 7.38 -13.56
C ASP A 87 -8.61 6.39 -14.51
N PHE A 88 -7.28 6.24 -14.41
CA PHE A 88 -6.53 5.28 -15.21
C PHE A 88 -6.73 3.86 -14.69
N GLN A 89 -7.26 2.99 -15.55
CA GLN A 89 -7.21 1.55 -15.34
C GLN A 89 -5.87 1.02 -15.84
N ILE A 90 -5.10 0.43 -14.93
CA ILE A 90 -3.78 -0.11 -15.23
C ILE A 90 -3.86 -1.64 -15.18
N THR A 91 -3.50 -2.30 -16.28
CA THR A 91 -3.62 -3.75 -16.41
C THR A 91 -2.24 -4.40 -16.58
N ASP A 92 -1.32 -4.17 -15.62
CA ASP A 92 -0.04 -4.87 -15.58
C ASP A 92 -0.02 -5.87 -14.40
N LYS A 93 0.05 -7.16 -14.71
CA LYS A 93 0.06 -8.25 -13.71
C LYS A 93 1.40 -8.42 -13.00
N SER A 94 2.46 -7.73 -13.44
CA SER A 94 3.78 -7.81 -12.81
C SER A 94 3.88 -7.04 -11.50
N VAL A 95 2.94 -6.13 -11.24
CA VAL A 95 2.90 -5.29 -10.05
C VAL A 95 1.60 -5.59 -9.28
N PRO A 96 1.64 -5.75 -7.95
CA PRO A 96 0.45 -5.93 -7.14
C PRO A 96 -0.26 -4.59 -6.92
N LEU A 97 -0.86 -4.07 -7.99
CA LEU A 97 -1.51 -2.76 -8.05
C LEU A 97 -3.03 -2.91 -8.11
N ILE A 98 -3.72 -2.23 -7.20
CA ILE A 98 -5.18 -2.10 -7.15
C ILE A 98 -5.52 -0.70 -7.63
N CYS A 99 -6.31 -0.59 -8.70
CA CYS A 99 -6.80 0.70 -9.19
C CYS A 99 -8.24 0.92 -8.73
N LEU A 100 -8.51 2.10 -8.18
CA LEU A 100 -9.84 2.54 -7.77
C LEU A 100 -10.15 3.87 -8.45
N SER A 101 -11.33 4.01 -9.04
CA SER A 101 -11.85 5.33 -9.35
C SER A 101 -12.08 6.13 -8.07
N ARG A 102 -12.18 7.46 -8.19
CA ARG A 102 -12.50 8.32 -7.05
C ARG A 102 -13.80 7.91 -6.35
N ASP A 103 -14.84 7.59 -7.12
CA ASP A 103 -16.13 7.15 -6.57
C ASP A 103 -16.01 5.82 -5.82
N ALA A 104 -15.31 4.84 -6.42
CA ALA A 104 -15.09 3.54 -5.78
C ALA A 104 -14.25 3.66 -4.51
N PHE A 105 -13.30 4.59 -4.47
CA PHE A 105 -12.54 4.92 -3.27
C PHE A 105 -13.47 5.42 -2.15
N MET A 106 -14.37 6.37 -2.43
CA MET A 106 -15.29 6.89 -1.42
C MET A 106 -16.21 5.81 -0.82
N GLU A 107 -16.64 4.84 -1.64
CA GLU A 107 -17.57 3.80 -1.21
C GLU A 107 -16.89 2.58 -0.55
N ARG A 108 -15.72 2.16 -1.06
CA ARG A 108 -15.20 0.79 -0.84
C ARG A 108 -13.80 0.73 -0.26
N PHE A 109 -13.16 1.86 0.01
CA PHE A 109 -11.75 1.87 0.40
C PHE A 109 -11.43 1.06 1.67
N VAL A 110 -12.33 1.03 2.66
CA VAL A 110 -12.16 0.20 3.87
C VAL A 110 -12.06 -1.29 3.52
N HIS A 111 -12.86 -1.78 2.57
CA HIS A 111 -12.79 -3.17 2.12
C HIS A 111 -11.46 -3.47 1.44
N VAL A 112 -10.93 -2.51 0.66
CA VAL A 112 -9.64 -2.64 -0.02
C VAL A 112 -8.50 -2.70 1.01
N ILE A 113 -8.53 -1.86 2.05
CA ILE A 113 -7.58 -1.95 3.17
C ILE A 113 -7.66 -3.34 3.83
N GLY A 114 -8.87 -3.84 4.07
CA GLY A 114 -9.10 -5.17 4.65
C GLY A 114 -8.50 -6.30 3.81
N PHE A 115 -8.70 -6.25 2.50
CA PHE A 115 -8.11 -7.21 1.57
C PHE A 115 -6.58 -7.16 1.56
N CYS A 116 -6.00 -5.96 1.55
CA CYS A 116 -4.55 -5.78 1.60
C CYS A 116 -3.97 -6.36 2.89
N PHE A 117 -4.55 -6.00 4.03
CA PHE A 117 -4.12 -6.50 5.34
C PHE A 117 -4.21 -8.04 5.42
N LEU A 118 -5.33 -8.63 4.98
CA LEU A 118 -5.50 -10.08 4.97
C LEU A 118 -4.46 -10.76 4.09
N THR A 119 -4.16 -10.20 2.92
CA THR A 119 -3.13 -10.71 2.01
C THR A 119 -1.77 -10.77 2.70
N HIS A 120 -1.38 -9.71 3.43
CA HIS A 120 -0.13 -9.72 4.20
C HIS A 120 -0.16 -10.73 5.35
N VAL A 121 -1.28 -10.87 6.06
CA VAL A 121 -1.43 -11.85 7.14
C VAL A 121 -1.23 -13.28 6.61
N VAL A 122 -1.90 -13.64 5.51
CA VAL A 122 -1.80 -14.96 4.89
C VAL A 122 -0.38 -15.21 4.41
N ARG A 123 0.25 -14.27 3.70
CA ARG A 123 1.66 -14.41 3.27
C ARG A 123 2.61 -14.67 4.43
N ASN A 124 2.48 -13.90 5.52
CA ASN A 124 3.32 -14.08 6.71
C ASN A 124 3.10 -15.45 7.38
N SER A 125 1.87 -15.98 7.38
CA SER A 125 1.62 -17.33 7.91
C SER A 125 2.30 -18.43 7.08
N VAL A 126 2.34 -18.30 5.76
CA VAL A 126 2.98 -19.30 4.88
C VAL A 126 4.50 -19.30 5.06
N ILE A 127 5.11 -18.12 5.19
CA ILE A 127 6.55 -17.97 5.41
C ILE A 127 6.97 -18.61 6.75
N ALA A 128 6.18 -18.43 7.80
CA ALA A 128 6.45 -19.04 9.11
C ALA A 128 6.45 -20.58 9.06
N VAL A 129 5.63 -21.19 8.19
CA VAL A 129 5.55 -22.65 8.04
C VAL A 129 6.75 -23.22 7.27
N LYS A 130 7.32 -22.48 6.31
CA LYS A 130 8.53 -22.91 5.58
C LYS A 130 9.79 -23.04 6.44
N GLY A 131 9.79 -22.50 7.66
CA GLY A 131 10.89 -22.62 8.62
C GLY A 131 10.94 -23.95 9.40
N ILE A 132 9.98 -24.86 9.22
CA ILE A 132 9.91 -26.13 9.95
C ILE A 132 9.55 -27.25 8.97
N ILE A 133 10.48 -27.58 8.08
CA ILE A 133 10.62 -28.94 7.58
C ILE A 133 12.02 -29.34 8.01
N LYS A 134 12.14 -29.81 9.26
CA LYS A 134 13.28 -30.65 9.63
C LYS A 134 12.96 -32.00 9.01
N ASP A 135 13.82 -32.45 8.11
CA ASP A 135 13.79 -33.78 7.54
C ASP A 135 13.52 -34.81 8.65
N ILE A 136 12.42 -35.56 8.51
CA ILE A 136 12.13 -36.76 9.29
C ILE A 136 12.80 -37.93 8.56
#